data_AF-A0A4Q3FQS9-F1
#
_entry.id   AF-A0A4Q3FQS9-F1
#
_cell.length_a   1.000
_cell.length_b   1.000
_cell.length_c   1.000
_cell.angle_alpha   90.00
_cell.angle_beta   90.00
_cell.angle_gamma   90.00
#
_symmetry.space_group_name_H-M   'P 1'
#
loop_
_entity.id
_entity.type
_entity.pdbx_description
1 polymer ?
#
loop_
_entity_poly.entity_id
_entity_poly.type
_entity_poly.pdbx_seq_one_letter_code
_entity_poly.pdbx_strand_id
1 'polypeptide(L)' 'MKNILYIFGLLVVFSACKQGSSLPQDKAAGKISAGKNSIKYFCPMDTDIVKNKPGVCPKCGMKLVKK' A
#
# COMPACT_ATOMS: atom_id res chain seq x y z
N MET A 1 -17.76 -43.18 -28.11
CA MET A 1 -16.67 -42.49 -28.83
C MET A 1 -17.06 -41.15 -29.46
N LYS A 2 -18.26 -40.96 -30.02
CA LYS A 2 -18.73 -39.62 -30.44
C LYS A 2 -18.94 -38.65 -29.26
N ASN A 3 -19.43 -39.12 -28.12
CA ASN A 3 -19.74 -38.26 -26.95
C ASN A 3 -18.51 -37.91 -26.08
N ILE A 4 -17.34 -38.50 -26.33
CA ILE A 4 -16.05 -38.12 -25.72
C ILE A 4 -15.39 -36.96 -26.49
N LEU A 5 -15.66 -36.87 -27.80
CA LEU A 5 -15.19 -35.78 -28.64
C LEU A 5 -15.91 -34.44 -28.32
N TYR A 6 -17.16 -34.51 -27.83
CA TYR A 6 -17.94 -33.32 -27.44
C TYR A 6 -17.47 -32.66 -26.13
N ILE A 7 -16.93 -33.42 -25.17
CA ILE A 7 -16.48 -32.88 -23.87
C ILE A 7 -15.18 -32.08 -24.02
N PHE A 8 -14.25 -32.54 -24.86
CA PHE A 8 -13.02 -31.79 -25.17
C PHE A 8 -13.33 -30.52 -25.98
N GLY A 9 -14.33 -30.54 -26.87
CA GLY A 9 -14.73 -29.37 -27.65
C GLY A 9 -15.41 -28.27 -26.83
N LEU A 10 -16.17 -28.62 -25.77
CA LEU A 10 -16.87 -27.66 -24.93
C LEU A 10 -15.94 -26.87 -24.00
N LEU A 11 -14.77 -27.42 -23.63
CA LEU A 11 -13.75 -26.72 -22.83
C LEU A 11 -12.98 -25.66 -23.62
N VAL A 12 -12.85 -25.79 -24.95
CA VAL A 12 -12.03 -24.87 -25.77
C VAL A 12 -12.81 -23.62 -26.21
N VAL A 13 -14.15 -23.65 -26.15
CA VAL A 13 -15.02 -22.53 -26.60
C VAL A 13 -15.27 -21.47 -25.51
N PHE A 14 -14.86 -21.68 -24.25
CA PHE A 14 -14.94 -20.66 -23.20
C PHE A 14 -13.83 -19.59 -23.27
N SER A 15 -12.92 -19.68 -24.23
CA SER A 15 -11.72 -18.84 -24.32
C SER A 15 -11.79 -17.74 -25.39
N ALA A 16 -12.96 -17.14 -25.62
CA ALA A 16 -13.10 -15.96 -26.47
C ALA A 16 -14.14 -14.97 -25.90
N CYS A 17 -13.62 -13.90 -25.29
CA CYS A 17 -14.26 -12.62 -24.95
C CYS A 17 -15.33 -12.56 -23.83
N LYS A 18 -14.89 -12.43 -22.56
CA LYS A 18 -15.45 -11.61 -21.45
C LYS A 18 -14.80 -12.12 -20.14
N GLN A 19 -14.33 -11.37 -19.13
CA GLN A 19 -14.59 -10.01 -18.68
C GLN A 19 -13.57 -9.73 -17.56
N GLY A 20 -12.89 -8.57 -17.57
CA GLY A 20 -12.11 -8.11 -16.40
C GLY A 20 -10.68 -7.66 -16.68
N SER A 21 -10.43 -6.97 -17.78
CA SER A 21 -9.23 -6.14 -17.92
C SER A 21 -9.27 -4.98 -16.92
N SER A 22 -8.20 -4.89 -16.13
CA SER A 22 -7.70 -3.70 -15.41
C SER A 22 -8.67 -3.02 -14.43
N LEU A 23 -8.54 -3.37 -13.15
CA LEU A 23 -8.58 -2.34 -12.12
C LEU A 23 -7.59 -1.24 -12.53
N PRO A 24 -8.03 0.03 -12.69
CA PRO A 24 -7.14 1.13 -12.48
C PRO A 24 -6.71 1.02 -11.02
N GLN A 25 -5.45 0.69 -10.77
CA GLN A 25 -4.82 1.10 -9.52
C GLN A 25 -4.42 2.56 -9.71
N ASP A 26 -5.44 3.42 -9.77
CA ASP A 26 -5.27 4.83 -9.58
C ASP A 26 -4.55 5.04 -8.25
N LYS A 27 -3.47 5.80 -8.36
CA LYS A 27 -2.59 6.16 -7.25
C LYS A 27 -3.32 7.12 -6.33
N ALA A 28 -4.20 6.62 -5.50
CA ALA A 28 -4.49 7.21 -4.21
C ALA A 28 -3.67 6.43 -3.18
N ALA A 29 -2.48 6.92 -2.85
CA ALA A 29 -1.67 6.47 -1.73
C ALA A 29 -2.40 6.79 -0.40
N GLY A 30 -3.54 6.16 -0.18
CA GLY A 30 -4.22 6.04 1.10
C GLY A 30 -3.46 5.03 1.94
N LYS A 31 -2.42 5.51 2.62
CA LYS A 31 -1.70 4.80 3.68
C LYS A 31 -2.63 4.57 4.87
N ILE A 32 -3.59 3.65 4.74
CA ILE A 32 -4.34 3.13 5.88
C ILE A 32 -3.40 2.17 6.61
N SER A 33 -2.62 2.72 7.54
CA SER A 33 -1.83 1.91 8.46
C SER A 33 -2.76 1.43 9.56
N ALA A 34 -3.12 0.16 9.49
CA ALA A 34 -3.49 -0.64 10.65
C ALA A 34 -2.56 -0.27 11.82
N GLY A 35 -3.14 -0.01 12.99
CA GLY A 35 -2.53 0.66 14.13
C GLY A 35 -1.07 0.29 14.38
N LYS A 36 -0.17 1.12 13.86
CA LYS A 36 1.22 1.18 14.31
C LYS A 36 1.29 2.34 15.27
N ASN A 37 1.59 2.06 16.54
CA ASN A 37 1.99 3.07 17.51
C ASN A 37 3.04 3.98 16.87
N SER A 38 2.61 5.14 16.38
CA SER A 38 3.47 6.09 15.68
C SER A 38 4.27 6.82 16.75
N ILE A 39 5.47 6.30 17.00
CA ILE A 39 6.44 6.95 17.89
C ILE A 39 6.66 8.38 17.37
N LYS A 40 6.25 9.35 18.17
CA LYS A 40 6.48 10.77 17.91
C LYS A 40 7.86 11.15 18.44
N TYR A 41 8.51 12.07 17.76
CA TYR A 41 9.80 12.61 18.13
C TYR A 41 9.67 14.12 18.28
N PHE A 42 10.29 14.70 19.30
CA PHE A 42 10.28 16.14 19.57
C PHE A 42 11.69 16.72 19.66
N CYS A 43 11.83 18.04 19.50
CA CYS A 43 13.10 18.73 19.70
C CYS A 43 13.24 19.13 21.18
N PRO A 44 14.37 18.82 21.86
CA PRO A 44 14.53 19.09 23.29
C PRO A 44 14.67 20.59 23.61
N MET A 45 14.96 21.42 22.60
CA MET A 45 15.03 22.88 22.72
C MET A 45 13.74 23.59 22.28
N ASP A 46 12.84 22.91 21.57
CA ASP A 46 11.61 23.48 21.01
C ASP A 46 10.53 22.40 20.89
N THR A 47 9.56 22.42 21.81
CA THR A 47 8.52 21.39 21.92
C THR A 47 7.51 21.41 20.78
N ASP A 48 7.47 22.48 19.98
CA ASP A 48 6.51 22.61 18.87
C ASP A 48 6.96 21.82 17.64
N ILE A 49 8.24 21.45 17.59
CA ILE A 49 8.80 20.65 16.49
C ILE A 49 8.58 19.18 16.79
N VAL A 50 7.46 18.64 16.28
CA VAL A 50 7.12 17.21 16.40
C VAL A 50 7.17 16.52 15.03
N LYS A 51 7.87 15.39 14.95
CA LYS A 51 7.96 14.54 13.74
C LYS A 51 7.55 13.11 14.05
N ASN A 52 7.02 12.42 13.04
CA ASN A 52 6.65 10.99 13.12
C ASN A 52 7.83 10.05 12.79
N LYS A 53 9.05 10.58 12.66
CA LYS A 53 10.26 9.85 12.26
C LYS A 53 11.48 10.38 13.03
N PRO A 54 12.49 9.53 13.30
CA PRO A 54 13.75 9.98 13.86
C PRO A 54 14.48 10.89 12.88
N GLY A 55 15.35 11.77 13.39
CA GLY A 55 16.15 12.66 12.56
C GLY A 55 16.72 13.83 13.35
N VAL A 56 17.03 14.91 12.62
CA VAL A 56 17.60 16.14 13.17
C VAL A 56 16.58 17.28 13.08
N CYS A 57 16.59 18.16 14.08
CA CYS A 57 15.81 19.38 14.12
C CYS A 57 16.32 20.38 13.08
N PRO A 58 15.47 20.89 12.17
CA PRO A 58 15.89 21.82 11.12
C PRO A 58 16.18 23.23 11.65
N LYS A 59 15.74 23.56 12.88
CA LYS A 59 15.99 24.88 13.49
C LYS A 59 17.32 24.93 14.24
N CYS A 60 17.63 23.92 15.05
CA CYS A 60 18.79 23.93 15.94
C CYS A 60 19.86 22.87 15.62
N GLY A 61 19.62 21.97 14.67
CA GLY A 61 20.59 20.93 14.29
C GLY A 61 20.77 19.79 15.30
N MET A 62 20.02 19.77 16.41
CA MET A 62 20.07 18.68 17.39
C MET A 62 19.24 17.46 16.96
N LYS A 63 19.61 16.28 17.45
CA LYS A 63 18.85 15.04 17.22
C LYS A 63 17.48 15.11 17.92
N LEU A 64 16.42 14.72 17.22
CA LEU A 64 15.07 14.61 17.77
C LEU A 64 15.01 13.43 18.75
N VAL A 65 14.37 13.65 19.91
CA VAL A 65 14.17 12.65 20.96
C VAL A 65 12.78 12.05 20.87
N LYS A 66 12.62 10.76 21.21
CA LYS A 66 11.30 10.10 21.26
C LYS A 66 10.46 10.75 22.35
N LYS A 67 9.21 11.06 22.02
CA LYS A 67 8.20 11.55 22.96
C LYS A 67 7.72 10.44 23.89
#